data_AF-A0A1A9GBB3-F1
#
_entry.id   AF-A0A1A9GBB3-F1
#
_cell.length_a   1.000
_cell.length_b   1.000
_cell.length_c   1.000
_cell.angle_alpha   90.00
_cell.angle_beta   90.00
_cell.angle_gamma   90.00
#
_symmetry.space_group_name_H-M   'P 1'
#
loop_
_entity.id
_entity.type
_entity.pdbx_description
1 polymer ?
#
loop_
_entity_poly.entity_id
_entity_poly.type
_entity_poly.pdbx_seq_one_letter_code
_entity_poly.pdbx_strand_id
1 'polypeptide(L)'
;MLTLGKTRGLARLANKDGHFCMVALDQRPPLFEALAAARGIDKSDVAFSDMITAKRLLVENLAPHCSSMLFDPNYAIPAAIDVLPPDCGLIVTLEDHRTEETEGGRKSRVIADWSVEKIRRLGGDAVKVLAWYRPDASAEVLAHQKAFVRKIGEDCRRHDIAYVLELLVFPFLGTAGHTADYVESPTKLPELVIESVREFAKPEYGVDLLKLESPLAANSLPPRDGSAAALAAQREFDAIGRICADAGIPWVLLSGGAATEKFERVLDYAYAAGAGGFLAGRTIWLDAIRSHFPDTAAVARALAEEGVAVVERLSALTAAKAPRWTPPAPAFQEIHNEGDFAKSYAAA
;
A
#
# COMPACT_ATOMS: atom_id res chain seq x y z
N MET A 1 14.69 -0.90 16.83
CA MET A 1 13.72 -1.85 17.39
C MET A 1 12.33 -1.24 17.26
N LEU A 2 11.31 -2.02 16.90
CA LEU A 2 9.93 -1.51 16.84
C LEU A 2 9.43 -1.17 18.25
N THR A 3 8.90 0.05 18.40
CA THR A 3 8.21 0.51 19.62
C THR A 3 6.85 -0.17 19.76
N LEU A 4 6.23 -0.09 20.95
CA LEU A 4 4.95 -0.74 21.20
C LEU A 4 3.81 -0.19 20.35
N GLY A 5 3.72 1.13 20.16
CA GLY A 5 2.68 1.75 19.33
C GLY A 5 2.79 1.30 17.88
N LYS A 6 3.99 1.36 17.30
CA LYS A 6 4.28 0.78 15.97
C LYS A 6 3.96 -0.72 15.87
N THR A 7 4.38 -1.51 16.85
CA THR A 7 4.13 -2.97 16.86
C THR A 7 2.63 -3.28 16.90
N ARG A 8 1.87 -2.56 17.74
CA ARG A 8 0.42 -2.68 17.81
C ARG A 8 -0.25 -2.21 16.52
N GLY A 9 0.21 -1.11 15.94
CA GLY A 9 -0.25 -0.59 14.64
C GLY A 9 -0.10 -1.65 13.55
N LEU A 10 1.09 -2.24 13.39
CA LEU A 10 1.30 -3.34 12.43
C LEU A 10 0.42 -4.56 12.71
N ALA A 11 0.25 -4.94 13.98
CA ALA A 11 -0.62 -6.06 14.35
C ALA A 11 -2.09 -5.81 14.00
N ARG A 12 -2.54 -4.55 14.02
CA ARG A 12 -3.88 -4.15 13.57
C ARG A 12 -4.04 -4.21 12.04
N LEU A 13 -2.94 -4.17 11.29
CA LEU A 13 -3.00 -4.30 9.83
C LEU A 13 -3.10 -5.75 9.36
N ALA A 14 -2.64 -6.70 10.18
CA ALA A 14 -2.69 -8.13 9.91
C ALA A 14 -3.98 -8.77 10.45
N ASN A 15 -4.41 -9.87 9.83
CA ASN A 15 -5.48 -10.69 10.37
C ASN A 15 -5.00 -11.50 11.59
N LYS A 16 -5.93 -12.23 12.23
CA LYS A 16 -5.64 -13.08 13.41
C LYS A 16 -4.54 -14.13 13.18
N ASP A 17 -4.32 -14.52 11.94
CA ASP A 17 -3.34 -15.53 11.54
C ASP A 17 -1.98 -14.89 11.17
N GLY A 18 -1.86 -13.56 11.26
CA GLY A 18 -0.63 -12.80 11.00
C GLY A 18 -0.35 -12.51 9.53
N HIS A 19 -1.39 -12.52 8.68
CA HIS A 19 -1.29 -12.15 7.27
C HIS A 19 -1.89 -10.78 6.99
N PHE A 20 -1.24 -10.01 6.12
CA PHE A 20 -1.71 -8.70 5.70
C PHE A 20 -2.65 -8.84 4.50
N CYS A 21 -3.95 -9.02 4.75
CA CYS A 21 -4.97 -9.15 3.70
C CYS A 21 -5.75 -7.84 3.58
N MET A 22 -5.16 -6.83 2.94
CA MET A 22 -5.58 -5.44 3.08
C MET A 22 -6.18 -4.87 1.79
N VAL A 23 -7.16 -3.96 1.92
CA VAL A 23 -7.82 -3.31 0.77
C VAL A 23 -7.44 -1.84 0.69
N ALA A 24 -7.01 -1.40 -0.49
CA ALA A 24 -6.63 -0.03 -0.78
C ALA A 24 -7.80 0.77 -1.38
N LEU A 25 -8.07 1.93 -0.77
CA LEU A 25 -9.11 2.88 -1.13
C LEU A 25 -8.58 4.33 -1.20
N ASP A 26 -7.26 4.55 -1.11
CA ASP A 26 -6.64 5.88 -1.17
C ASP A 26 -6.59 6.48 -2.59
N GLN A 27 -7.04 5.73 -3.60
CA GLN A 27 -7.07 6.18 -4.98
C GLN A 27 -7.98 7.42 -5.11
N ARG A 28 -7.41 8.47 -5.70
CA ARG A 28 -8.10 9.71 -6.04
C ARG A 28 -8.24 9.81 -7.57
N PRO A 29 -7.16 10.03 -8.37
CA PRO A 29 -7.27 10.04 -9.83
C PRO A 29 -7.89 8.80 -10.49
N PRO A 30 -7.53 7.54 -10.13
CA PRO A 30 -8.12 6.37 -10.79
C PRO A 30 -9.62 6.21 -10.49
N LEU A 31 -10.07 6.69 -9.32
CA LEU A 31 -11.49 6.66 -8.98
C LEU A 31 -12.26 7.76 -9.72
N PHE A 32 -11.70 8.97 -9.84
CA PHE A 32 -12.28 10.00 -10.71
C PHE A 32 -12.48 9.48 -12.14
N GLU A 33 -11.49 8.78 -12.71
CA GLU A 33 -11.60 8.20 -14.05
C GLU A 33 -12.68 7.12 -14.15
N ALA A 34 -12.76 6.23 -13.16
CA ALA A 34 -13.77 5.18 -13.14
C ALA A 34 -15.20 5.77 -13.06
N LEU A 35 -15.40 6.79 -12.21
CA LEU A 35 -16.69 7.45 -12.05
C LEU A 35 -17.07 8.26 -13.29
N ALA A 36 -16.11 8.98 -13.88
CA ALA A 36 -16.32 9.74 -15.12
C ALA A 36 -16.74 8.80 -16.27
N ALA A 37 -16.04 7.68 -16.44
CA ALA A 37 -16.35 6.69 -17.46
C ALA A 37 -17.74 6.06 -17.24
N ALA A 38 -18.07 5.65 -16.02
CA ALA A 38 -19.36 5.03 -15.69
C ALA A 38 -20.54 5.99 -15.94
N ARG A 39 -20.34 7.29 -15.69
CA ARG A 39 -21.36 8.33 -15.91
C ARG A 39 -21.37 8.91 -17.33
N GLY A 40 -20.36 8.63 -18.15
CA GLY A 40 -20.20 9.26 -19.46
C GLY A 40 -19.94 10.78 -19.40
N ILE A 41 -19.18 11.24 -18.41
CA ILE A 41 -18.84 12.67 -18.20
C ILE A 41 -17.32 12.88 -18.24
N ASP A 42 -16.86 14.14 -18.26
CA ASP A 42 -15.44 14.47 -18.12
C ASP A 42 -14.96 14.24 -16.68
N LYS A 43 -13.66 13.90 -16.51
CA LYS A 43 -13.03 13.71 -15.20
C LYS A 43 -13.15 14.95 -14.30
N SER A 44 -13.13 16.14 -14.89
CA SER A 44 -13.28 17.42 -14.17
C SER A 44 -14.71 17.68 -13.68
N ASP A 45 -15.70 16.98 -14.23
CA ASP A 45 -17.11 17.09 -13.85
C ASP A 45 -17.53 16.10 -12.75
N VAL A 46 -16.62 15.22 -12.30
CA VAL A 46 -16.91 14.28 -11.21
C VAL A 46 -17.12 15.05 -9.91
N ALA A 47 -18.30 14.89 -9.31
CA ALA A 47 -18.68 15.64 -8.13
C ALA A 47 -18.01 15.08 -6.87
N PHE A 48 -17.79 15.94 -5.88
CA PHE A 48 -17.32 15.52 -4.55
C PHE A 48 -18.25 14.44 -3.95
N SER A 49 -19.56 14.58 -4.12
CA SER A 49 -20.56 13.61 -3.65
C SER A 49 -20.43 12.23 -4.30
N ASP A 50 -19.97 12.16 -5.57
CA ASP A 50 -19.75 10.87 -6.24
C ASP A 50 -18.60 10.12 -5.57
N MET A 51 -17.50 10.83 -5.28
CA MET A 51 -16.35 10.27 -4.57
C MET A 51 -16.73 9.76 -3.19
N ILE A 52 -17.52 10.54 -2.44
CA ILE A 52 -18.01 10.15 -1.11
C ILE A 52 -18.90 8.92 -1.21
N THR A 53 -19.87 8.91 -2.13
CA THR A 53 -20.79 7.78 -2.32
C THR A 53 -20.04 6.51 -2.70
N ALA A 54 -19.14 6.58 -3.68
CA ALA A 54 -18.36 5.44 -4.13
C ALA A 54 -17.47 4.88 -3.00
N LYS A 55 -16.76 5.75 -2.26
CA LYS A 55 -15.90 5.29 -1.16
C LYS A 55 -16.70 4.67 -0.02
N ARG A 56 -17.88 5.22 0.30
CA ARG A 56 -18.75 4.61 1.31
C ARG A 56 -19.19 3.19 0.91
N LEU A 57 -19.66 3.01 -0.31
CA LEU A 57 -20.06 1.68 -0.83
C LEU A 57 -18.91 0.67 -0.74
N LEU A 58 -17.69 1.10 -1.04
CA LEU A 58 -16.50 0.27 -0.97
C LEU A 58 -16.19 -0.19 0.46
N VAL A 59 -16.33 0.70 1.45
CA VAL A 59 -16.10 0.35 2.86
C VAL A 59 -17.20 -0.55 3.40
N GLU A 60 -18.47 -0.20 3.17
CA GLU A 60 -19.62 -0.97 3.67
C GLU A 60 -19.59 -2.43 3.20
N ASN A 61 -19.13 -2.70 1.97
CA ASN A 61 -19.15 -4.04 1.40
C ASN A 61 -17.83 -4.81 1.53
N LEU A 62 -16.67 -4.14 1.62
CA LEU A 62 -15.37 -4.83 1.61
C LEU A 62 -14.68 -4.88 2.97
N ALA A 63 -14.89 -3.88 3.84
CA ALA A 63 -14.19 -3.78 5.12
C ALA A 63 -14.35 -5.03 6.01
N PRO A 64 -15.53 -5.68 6.10
CA PRO A 64 -15.71 -6.90 6.91
C PRO A 64 -14.88 -8.12 6.45
N HIS A 65 -14.32 -8.08 5.24
CA HIS A 65 -13.65 -9.20 4.60
C HIS A 65 -12.12 -9.05 4.53
N CYS A 66 -11.58 -7.96 5.06
CA CYS A 66 -10.16 -7.65 5.02
C CYS A 66 -9.59 -7.33 6.40
N SER A 67 -8.28 -7.47 6.58
CA SER A 67 -7.63 -7.20 7.86
C SER A 67 -7.50 -5.70 8.14
N SER A 68 -7.33 -4.89 7.10
CA SER A 68 -7.29 -3.44 7.20
C SER A 68 -7.63 -2.77 5.88
N MET A 69 -8.01 -1.50 5.94
CA MET A 69 -8.22 -0.65 4.77
C MET A 69 -7.31 0.57 4.78
N LEU A 70 -6.86 0.95 3.58
CA LEU A 70 -6.09 2.18 3.34
C LEU A 70 -7.00 3.28 2.80
N PHE A 71 -7.18 4.33 3.59
CA PHE A 71 -8.04 5.48 3.28
C PHE A 71 -7.22 6.70 2.86
N ASP A 72 -7.80 7.53 1.99
CA ASP A 72 -7.38 8.91 1.85
C ASP A 72 -8.14 9.83 2.82
N PRO A 73 -7.48 10.86 3.37
CA PRO A 73 -8.07 11.67 4.40
C PRO A 73 -9.12 12.67 3.91
N ASN A 74 -9.14 12.96 2.60
CA ASN A 74 -10.00 14.00 2.03
C ASN A 74 -11.37 13.47 1.58
N TYR A 75 -11.45 12.18 1.23
CA TYR A 75 -12.67 11.55 0.74
C TYR A 75 -13.06 10.31 1.52
N ALA A 76 -12.15 9.34 1.75
CA ALA A 76 -12.52 8.08 2.39
C ALA A 76 -12.87 8.25 3.88
N ILE A 77 -12.07 9.04 4.62
CA ILE A 77 -12.35 9.35 6.03
C ILE A 77 -13.75 9.99 6.20
N PRO A 78 -14.09 11.11 5.54
CA PRO A 78 -15.42 11.71 5.70
C PRO A 78 -16.55 10.86 5.13
N ALA A 79 -16.28 9.93 4.21
CA ALA A 79 -17.31 9.08 3.62
C ALA A 79 -17.77 7.95 4.53
N ALA A 80 -16.86 7.36 5.31
CA ALA A 80 -17.06 6.00 5.79
C ALA A 80 -16.36 5.63 7.11
N ILE A 81 -15.72 6.58 7.81
CA ILE A 81 -15.07 6.25 9.08
C ILE A 81 -16.06 5.72 10.14
N ASP A 82 -17.32 6.12 10.07
CA ASP A 82 -18.41 5.69 10.96
C ASP A 82 -18.82 4.22 10.76
N VAL A 83 -18.51 3.64 9.59
CA VAL A 83 -18.89 2.25 9.23
C VAL A 83 -17.70 1.31 9.13
N LEU A 84 -16.48 1.78 9.37
CA LEU A 84 -15.31 0.91 9.43
C LEU A 84 -15.42 -0.04 10.65
N PRO A 85 -15.37 -1.38 10.46
CA PRO A 85 -15.45 -2.32 11.56
C PRO A 85 -14.34 -2.12 12.61
N PRO A 86 -14.62 -2.24 13.91
CA PRO A 86 -13.61 -2.04 14.96
C PRO A 86 -12.42 -3.00 14.91
N ASP A 87 -12.56 -4.15 14.26
CA ASP A 87 -11.51 -5.15 14.06
C ASP A 87 -10.75 -4.97 12.74
N CYS A 88 -11.21 -4.09 11.84
CA CYS A 88 -10.51 -3.70 10.63
C CYS A 88 -9.50 -2.58 10.93
N GLY A 89 -8.22 -2.78 10.62
CA GLY A 89 -7.21 -1.74 10.80
C GLY A 89 -7.38 -0.54 9.86
N LEU A 90 -6.93 0.64 10.31
CA LEU A 90 -7.00 1.88 9.53
C LEU A 90 -5.61 2.38 9.13
N ILE A 91 -5.30 2.32 7.84
CA ILE A 91 -4.12 2.97 7.25
C ILE A 91 -4.58 4.27 6.59
N VAL A 92 -3.84 5.37 6.76
CA VAL A 92 -4.18 6.66 6.11
C VAL A 92 -3.03 7.15 5.26
N THR A 93 -3.28 7.45 3.99
CA THR A 93 -2.28 8.09 3.12
C THR A 93 -2.00 9.53 3.57
N LEU A 94 -0.73 9.92 3.54
CA LEU A 94 -0.27 11.27 3.84
C LEU A 94 0.23 12.01 2.58
N GLU A 95 0.57 11.31 1.50
CA GLU A 95 1.06 11.97 0.29
C GLU A 95 -0.07 12.59 -0.55
N ASP A 96 0.21 13.75 -1.14
CA ASP A 96 -0.64 14.29 -2.19
C ASP A 96 -0.53 13.40 -3.44
N HIS A 97 -1.67 13.11 -4.07
CA HIS A 97 -1.68 12.38 -5.34
C HIS A 97 -1.04 13.22 -6.46
N ARG A 98 -0.99 14.54 -6.28
CA ARG A 98 -0.32 15.46 -7.17
C ARG A 98 1.16 15.56 -6.81
N THR A 99 2.02 15.31 -7.79
CA THR A 99 3.46 15.50 -7.68
C THR A 99 3.91 16.76 -8.43
N GLU A 100 5.07 17.29 -8.07
CA GLU A 100 5.82 18.17 -8.97
C GLU A 100 6.54 17.28 -10.00
N GLU A 101 6.18 17.41 -11.27
CA GLU A 101 6.88 16.73 -12.37
C GLU A 101 8.02 17.59 -12.90
N THR A 102 9.19 17.00 -13.06
CA THR A 102 10.38 17.62 -13.66
C THR A 102 10.91 16.71 -14.77
N GLU A 103 11.78 17.23 -15.64
CA GLU A 103 12.48 16.40 -16.63
C GLU A 103 13.31 15.28 -15.97
N GLY A 104 13.82 15.53 -14.75
CA GLY A 104 14.66 14.61 -13.99
C GLY A 104 13.91 13.63 -13.08
N GLY A 105 12.57 13.69 -13.02
CA GLY A 105 11.74 12.82 -12.18
C GLY A 105 10.64 13.55 -11.41
N ARG A 106 10.01 12.86 -10.45
CA ARG A 106 8.87 13.36 -9.66
C ARG A 106 9.27 13.66 -8.23
N LYS A 107 8.78 14.77 -7.68
CA LYS A 107 8.91 15.11 -6.27
C LYS A 107 7.57 14.93 -5.56
N SER A 108 7.54 14.06 -4.55
CA SER A 108 6.37 13.86 -3.69
C SER A 108 6.25 14.97 -2.64
N ARG A 109 5.03 15.19 -2.13
CA ARG A 109 4.76 16.09 -1.00
C ARG A 109 3.62 15.56 -0.14
N VAL A 110 3.47 16.10 1.06
CA VAL A 110 2.32 15.83 1.92
C VAL A 110 1.06 16.51 1.38
N ILE A 111 -0.11 15.94 1.67
CA ILE A 111 -1.40 16.63 1.47
C ILE A 111 -1.39 17.90 2.33
N ALA A 112 -1.84 19.02 1.77
CA ALA A 112 -1.98 20.27 2.50
C ALA A 112 -2.79 20.07 3.78
N ASP A 113 -2.32 20.68 4.87
CA ASP A 113 -2.92 20.59 6.21
C ASP A 113 -3.01 19.19 6.82
N TRP A 114 -2.30 18.20 6.28
CA TRP A 114 -2.18 16.87 6.90
C TRP A 114 -0.78 16.62 7.45
N SER A 115 -0.73 15.84 8.53
CA SER A 115 0.51 15.45 9.20
C SER A 115 0.36 14.07 9.83
N VAL A 116 1.49 13.44 10.14
CA VAL A 116 1.52 12.19 10.94
C VAL A 116 0.75 12.36 12.25
N GLU A 117 0.93 13.50 12.95
CA GLU A 117 0.19 13.80 14.18
C GLU A 117 -1.33 13.76 13.96
N LYS A 118 -1.84 14.39 12.90
CA LYS A 118 -3.28 14.41 12.61
C LYS A 118 -3.82 13.02 12.31
N ILE A 119 -3.07 12.20 11.55
CA ILE A 119 -3.43 10.80 11.28
C ILE A 119 -3.45 9.99 12.59
N ARG A 120 -2.48 10.20 13.47
CA ARG A 120 -2.49 9.53 14.78
C ARG A 120 -3.70 9.96 15.62
N ARG A 121 -4.01 11.26 15.66
CA ARG A 121 -5.11 11.83 16.45
C ARG A 121 -6.50 11.43 15.98
N LEU A 122 -6.69 11.17 14.68
CA LEU A 122 -7.97 10.65 14.17
C LEU A 122 -8.18 9.15 14.43
N GLY A 123 -7.16 8.44 14.95
CA GLY A 123 -7.24 7.01 15.24
C GLY A 123 -6.59 6.09 14.20
N GLY A 124 -5.71 6.61 13.34
CA GLY A 124 -4.97 5.77 12.40
C GLY A 124 -4.06 4.76 13.10
N ASP A 125 -4.06 3.52 12.62
CA ASP A 125 -3.14 2.46 13.03
C ASP A 125 -1.78 2.60 12.33
N ALA A 126 -1.78 3.15 11.10
CA ALA A 126 -0.57 3.40 10.33
C ALA A 126 -0.70 4.63 9.41
N VAL A 127 0.43 5.28 9.16
CA VAL A 127 0.61 6.27 8.10
C VAL A 127 1.14 5.56 6.87
N LYS A 128 0.57 5.86 5.70
CA LYS A 128 1.11 5.44 4.41
C LYS A 128 1.64 6.63 3.64
N VAL A 129 2.77 6.46 2.96
CA VAL A 129 3.29 7.41 1.95
C VAL A 129 3.68 6.69 0.69
N LEU A 130 3.37 7.27 -0.47
CA LEU A 130 3.94 6.87 -1.77
C LEU A 130 5.13 7.77 -2.15
N ALA A 131 6.27 7.14 -2.41
CA ALA A 131 7.42 7.77 -3.04
C ALA A 131 7.56 7.31 -4.49
N TRP A 132 7.48 8.27 -5.41
CA TRP A 132 7.85 8.07 -6.81
C TRP A 132 9.36 8.11 -6.91
N TYR A 133 10.00 6.96 -7.04
CA TYR A 133 11.45 6.88 -6.99
C TYR A 133 12.00 6.05 -8.14
N ARG A 134 13.00 6.61 -8.82
CA ARG A 134 13.88 5.84 -9.67
C ARG A 134 15.33 6.11 -9.30
N PRO A 135 16.18 5.08 -9.18
CA PRO A 135 17.61 5.25 -8.89
C PRO A 135 18.38 6.11 -9.90
N ASP A 136 17.88 6.22 -11.13
CA ASP A 136 18.47 6.96 -12.24
C ASP A 136 17.84 8.36 -12.45
N ALA A 137 17.04 8.84 -11.49
CA ALA A 137 16.53 10.21 -11.48
C ALA A 137 17.64 11.25 -11.23
N SER A 138 17.35 12.53 -11.48
CA SER A 138 18.31 13.60 -11.22
C SER A 138 18.70 13.66 -9.73
N ALA A 139 19.94 14.08 -9.45
CA ALA A 139 20.46 14.15 -8.08
C ALA A 139 19.57 15.00 -7.15
N GLU A 140 18.98 16.08 -7.66
CA GLU A 140 18.04 16.92 -6.93
C GLU A 140 16.75 16.16 -6.56
N VAL A 141 16.16 15.43 -7.50
CA VAL A 141 14.95 14.62 -7.27
C VAL A 141 15.24 13.50 -6.28
N LEU A 142 16.38 12.81 -6.43
CA LEU A 142 16.83 11.78 -5.49
C LEU A 142 16.98 12.34 -4.07
N ALA A 143 17.64 13.50 -3.92
CA ALA A 143 17.82 14.15 -2.63
C ALA A 143 16.47 14.54 -2.00
N HIS A 144 15.56 15.12 -2.79
CA HIS A 144 14.21 15.47 -2.34
C HIS A 144 13.45 14.24 -1.82
N GLN A 145 13.38 13.16 -2.60
CA GLN A 145 12.61 11.97 -2.21
C GLN A 145 13.19 11.28 -0.98
N LYS A 146 14.52 11.19 -0.86
CA LYS A 146 15.17 10.66 0.34
C LYS A 146 14.88 11.52 1.57
N ALA A 147 14.96 12.84 1.44
CA ALA A 147 14.62 13.76 2.53
C ALA A 147 13.15 13.66 2.94
N PHE A 148 12.24 13.58 1.96
CA PHE A 148 10.81 13.42 2.18
C PHE A 148 10.49 12.13 2.96
N VAL A 149 10.98 10.97 2.49
CA VAL A 149 10.75 9.68 3.16
C VAL A 149 11.37 9.65 4.56
N ARG A 150 12.60 10.16 4.72
CA ARG A 150 13.27 10.23 6.03
C ARG A 150 12.48 11.07 7.03
N LYS A 151 12.01 12.25 6.60
CA LYS A 151 11.25 13.17 7.46
C LYS A 151 9.95 12.54 7.97
N ILE A 152 9.24 11.80 7.12
CA ILE A 152 8.03 11.08 7.54
C ILE A 152 8.37 9.95 8.52
N GLY A 153 9.46 9.21 8.29
CA GLY A 153 9.94 8.19 9.23
C GLY A 153 10.24 8.76 10.63
N GLU A 154 10.88 9.92 10.69
CA GLU A 154 11.13 10.65 11.94
C GLU A 154 9.83 11.05 12.65
N ASP A 155 8.85 11.55 11.91
CA ASP A 155 7.56 11.95 12.46
C ASP A 155 6.75 10.73 12.93
N CYS A 156 6.75 9.62 12.19
CA CYS A 156 6.11 8.36 12.59
C CYS A 156 6.72 7.78 13.87
N ARG A 157 8.05 7.87 14.02
CA ARG A 157 8.73 7.53 15.27
C ARG A 157 8.30 8.44 16.41
N ARG A 158 8.28 9.76 16.19
CA ARG A 158 7.85 10.75 17.21
C ARG A 158 6.42 10.54 17.71
N HIS A 159 5.53 10.07 16.85
CA HIS A 159 4.12 9.84 17.18
C HIS A 159 3.77 8.38 17.47
N ASP A 160 4.79 7.50 17.56
CA ASP A 160 4.68 6.06 17.78
C ASP A 160 3.57 5.38 16.96
N ILE A 161 3.59 5.65 15.65
CA ILE A 161 2.63 5.12 14.66
C ILE A 161 3.39 4.38 13.56
N ALA A 162 2.83 3.26 13.09
CA ALA A 162 3.45 2.44 12.06
C ALA A 162 3.56 3.19 10.72
N TYR A 163 4.67 3.00 10.02
CA TYR A 163 4.97 3.63 8.74
C TYR A 163 4.97 2.62 7.60
N VAL A 164 3.98 2.74 6.71
CA VAL A 164 3.87 2.00 5.46
C VAL A 164 4.45 2.83 4.31
N LEU A 165 5.53 2.37 3.69
CA LEU A 165 6.10 3.03 2.52
C LEU A 165 5.72 2.29 1.24
N GLU A 166 5.03 2.98 0.35
CA GLU A 166 4.78 2.54 -1.02
C GLU A 166 5.86 3.08 -1.96
N LEU A 167 6.43 2.20 -2.78
CA LEU A 167 7.42 2.54 -3.79
C LEU A 167 6.85 2.25 -5.17
N LEU A 168 6.91 3.26 -6.06
CA LEU A 168 6.58 3.10 -7.47
C LEU A 168 7.66 3.72 -8.36
N VAL A 169 8.12 2.94 -9.34
CA VAL A 169 8.87 3.41 -10.49
C VAL A 169 7.91 3.97 -11.54
N PHE A 170 8.42 4.85 -12.40
CA PHE A 170 7.60 5.56 -13.39
C PHE A 170 8.41 5.92 -14.65
N PRO A 171 7.79 5.98 -15.83
CA PRO A 171 8.40 6.58 -17.02
C PRO A 171 8.63 8.07 -16.80
N PHE A 172 9.76 8.61 -17.28
CA PHE A 172 10.05 10.04 -17.17
C PHE A 172 9.14 10.86 -18.11
N LEU A 173 9.04 12.16 -17.81
CA LEU A 173 8.31 13.09 -18.66
C LEU A 173 8.88 13.07 -20.09
N GLY A 174 8.00 12.98 -21.08
CA GLY A 174 8.40 12.95 -22.49
C GLY A 174 8.85 11.58 -23.03
N THR A 175 8.87 10.52 -22.21
CA THR A 175 9.12 9.15 -22.69
C THR A 175 7.82 8.44 -23.09
N ALA A 176 7.89 7.48 -24.01
CA ALA A 176 6.75 6.63 -24.36
C ALA A 176 6.17 5.95 -23.11
N GLY A 177 4.85 5.98 -22.95
CA GLY A 177 4.14 5.41 -21.79
C GLY A 177 4.03 6.34 -20.57
N HIS A 178 4.47 7.61 -20.65
CA HIS A 178 4.23 8.60 -19.59
C HIS A 178 2.73 8.72 -19.29
N THR A 179 2.39 8.60 -18.00
CA THR A 179 1.05 8.73 -17.46
C THR A 179 1.15 9.44 -16.11
N ALA A 180 0.22 10.36 -15.81
CA ALA A 180 0.20 11.05 -14.52
C ALA A 180 -0.10 10.07 -13.36
N ASP A 181 -0.91 9.04 -13.64
CA ASP A 181 -1.32 8.00 -12.69
C ASP A 181 -0.50 6.71 -12.86
N TYR A 182 -0.46 5.85 -11.84
CA TYR A 182 0.26 4.59 -11.95
C TYR A 182 -0.47 3.58 -12.85
N VAL A 183 0.16 3.29 -13.98
CA VAL A 183 -0.10 2.16 -14.86
C VAL A 183 1.15 1.27 -14.87
N GLU A 184 0.99 -0.03 -14.66
CA GLU A 184 2.12 -0.96 -14.74
C GLU A 184 2.75 -0.91 -16.14
N SER A 185 4.06 -0.65 -16.20
CA SER A 185 4.79 -0.59 -17.47
C SER A 185 5.03 -1.99 -18.04
N PRO A 186 4.72 -2.25 -19.33
CA PRO A 186 5.08 -3.49 -20.00
C PRO A 186 6.59 -3.71 -20.15
N THR A 187 7.37 -2.62 -20.17
CA THR A 187 8.85 -2.62 -20.27
C THR A 187 9.48 -2.34 -18.92
N LYS A 188 8.90 -2.90 -17.86
CA LYS A 188 9.38 -2.75 -16.49
C LYS A 188 10.82 -3.21 -16.38
N LEU A 189 11.64 -2.38 -15.74
CA LEU A 189 13.03 -2.67 -15.45
C LEU A 189 13.14 -3.13 -13.99
N PRO A 190 13.30 -4.45 -13.73
CA PRO A 190 13.33 -5.02 -12.39
C PRO A 190 14.35 -4.34 -11.47
N GLU A 191 15.50 -3.96 -12.02
CA GLU A 191 16.59 -3.32 -11.30
C GLU A 191 16.18 -1.99 -10.67
N LEU A 192 15.29 -1.22 -11.33
CA LEU A 192 14.81 0.05 -10.79
C LEU A 192 13.93 -0.17 -9.55
N VAL A 193 13.11 -1.22 -9.58
CA VAL A 193 12.29 -1.62 -8.42
C VAL A 193 13.20 -2.13 -7.31
N ILE A 194 14.08 -3.09 -7.59
CA ILE A 194 14.98 -3.70 -6.60
C ILE A 194 15.86 -2.67 -5.90
N GLU A 195 16.49 -1.76 -6.66
CA GLU A 195 17.36 -0.74 -6.07
C GLU A 195 16.58 0.35 -5.32
N SER A 196 15.31 0.60 -5.66
CA SER A 196 14.44 1.44 -4.82
C SER A 196 14.18 0.80 -3.45
N VAL A 197 13.93 -0.51 -3.41
CA VAL A 197 13.75 -1.25 -2.15
C VAL A 197 15.06 -1.24 -1.35
N ARG A 198 16.20 -1.48 -2.01
CA ARG A 198 17.52 -1.45 -1.36
C ARG A 198 17.80 -0.10 -0.71
N GLU A 199 17.45 1.00 -1.38
CA GLU A 199 17.62 2.33 -0.81
C GLU A 199 16.76 2.50 0.44
N PHE A 200 15.45 2.26 0.36
CA PHE A 200 14.51 2.62 1.43
C PHE A 200 14.35 1.57 2.53
N ALA A 201 15.00 0.41 2.40
CA ALA A 201 15.15 -0.54 3.49
C ALA A 201 16.18 -0.11 4.55
N LYS A 202 16.93 0.99 4.31
CA LYS A 202 17.92 1.49 5.28
C LYS A 202 17.24 1.99 6.57
N PRO A 203 17.85 1.77 7.75
CA PRO A 203 17.26 2.13 9.05
C PRO A 203 16.90 3.61 9.21
N GLU A 204 17.61 4.51 8.54
CA GLU A 204 17.39 5.96 8.61
C GLU A 204 15.99 6.40 8.15
N TYR A 205 15.30 5.58 7.34
CA TYR A 205 13.96 5.89 6.87
C TYR A 205 12.86 5.43 7.82
N GLY A 206 13.17 4.57 8.81
CA GLY A 206 12.22 4.14 9.84
C GLY A 206 10.94 3.47 9.32
N VAL A 207 11.02 2.81 8.16
CA VAL A 207 9.90 2.09 7.52
C VAL A 207 9.57 0.82 8.31
N ASP A 208 8.29 0.60 8.58
CA ASP A 208 7.81 -0.56 9.35
C ASP A 208 7.11 -1.61 8.47
N LEU A 209 6.60 -1.22 7.30
CA LEU A 209 6.01 -2.10 6.29
C LEU A 209 6.27 -1.55 4.88
N LEU A 210 6.74 -2.38 3.96
CA LEU A 210 6.92 -2.01 2.55
C LEU A 210 5.71 -2.46 1.71
N LYS A 211 5.10 -1.53 0.98
CA LYS A 211 4.07 -1.81 -0.04
C LYS A 211 4.73 -1.69 -1.42
N LEU A 212 4.96 -2.82 -2.08
CA LEU A 212 5.81 -2.87 -3.27
C LEU A 212 5.02 -3.26 -4.51
N GLU A 213 5.43 -2.74 -5.66
CA GLU A 213 5.02 -3.28 -6.95
C GLU A 213 5.80 -4.54 -7.32
N SER A 214 5.24 -5.31 -8.26
CA SER A 214 5.97 -6.42 -8.86
C SER A 214 7.22 -5.92 -9.62
N PRO A 215 8.39 -6.55 -9.49
CA PRO A 215 9.57 -6.19 -10.29
C PRO A 215 9.38 -6.49 -11.79
N LEU A 216 8.43 -7.35 -12.13
CA LEU A 216 8.09 -7.75 -13.50
C LEU A 216 6.62 -7.47 -13.80
N ALA A 217 6.30 -7.15 -15.05
CA ALA A 217 4.90 -6.93 -15.45
C ALA A 217 4.05 -8.20 -15.23
N ALA A 218 2.87 -8.05 -14.62
CA ALA A 218 1.99 -9.17 -14.27
C ALA A 218 1.56 -9.99 -15.49
N ASN A 219 1.42 -9.34 -16.64
CA ASN A 219 1.06 -10.00 -17.91
C ASN A 219 2.17 -10.86 -18.49
N SER A 220 3.42 -10.55 -18.19
CA SER A 220 4.61 -11.24 -18.71
C SER A 220 5.10 -12.35 -17.80
N LEU A 221 4.51 -12.50 -16.61
CA LEU A 221 4.98 -13.44 -15.60
C LEU A 221 4.58 -14.88 -15.95
N PRO A 222 5.55 -15.81 -16.13
CA PRO A 222 5.24 -17.20 -16.47
C PRO A 222 4.66 -17.95 -15.26
N PRO A 223 3.93 -19.06 -15.47
CA PRO A 223 3.57 -19.97 -14.37
C PRO A 223 4.82 -20.39 -13.57
N ARG A 224 4.71 -20.55 -12.25
CA ARG A 224 5.84 -20.97 -11.41
C ARG A 224 6.04 -22.50 -11.46
N ASP A 225 6.36 -23.00 -12.64
CA ASP A 225 6.42 -24.43 -13.01
C ASP A 225 7.84 -25.03 -12.97
N GLY A 226 8.82 -24.27 -12.49
CA GLY A 226 10.23 -24.70 -12.43
C GLY A 226 11.00 -24.56 -13.76
N SER A 227 10.38 -24.02 -14.81
CA SER A 227 11.07 -23.68 -16.05
C SER A 227 12.17 -22.63 -15.83
N ALA A 228 13.10 -22.52 -16.78
CA ALA A 228 14.15 -21.51 -16.73
C ALA A 228 13.60 -20.07 -16.65
N ALA A 229 12.46 -19.80 -17.31
CA ALA A 229 11.77 -18.52 -17.27
C ALA A 229 11.17 -18.25 -15.88
N ALA A 230 10.54 -19.25 -15.27
CA ALA A 230 10.02 -19.16 -13.90
C ALA A 230 11.15 -18.93 -12.88
N LEU A 231 12.25 -19.66 -13.00
CA LEU A 231 13.43 -19.47 -12.14
C LEU A 231 14.07 -18.10 -12.32
N ALA A 232 14.06 -17.55 -13.54
CA ALA A 232 14.54 -16.19 -13.80
C ALA A 232 13.64 -15.15 -13.14
N ALA A 233 12.32 -15.27 -13.31
CA ALA A 233 11.38 -14.39 -12.64
C ALA A 233 11.52 -14.47 -11.11
N GLN A 234 11.63 -15.66 -10.54
CA GLN A 234 11.78 -15.85 -9.09
C GLN A 234 13.02 -15.14 -8.53
N ARG A 235 14.15 -15.11 -9.27
CA ARG A 235 15.36 -14.41 -8.81
C ARG A 235 15.14 -12.92 -8.54
N GLU A 236 14.30 -12.26 -9.32
CA GLU A 236 13.98 -10.83 -9.14
C GLU A 236 13.15 -10.61 -7.86
N PHE A 237 12.17 -11.48 -7.59
CA PHE A 237 11.41 -11.43 -6.34
C PHE A 237 12.28 -11.79 -5.13
N ASP A 238 13.15 -12.79 -5.24
CA ASP A 238 14.06 -13.18 -4.17
C ASP A 238 15.04 -12.07 -3.81
N ALA A 239 15.42 -11.21 -4.77
CA ALA A 239 16.25 -10.03 -4.48
C ALA A 239 15.53 -9.05 -3.56
N ILE A 240 14.26 -8.75 -3.82
CA ILE A 240 13.41 -7.94 -2.94
C ILE A 240 13.26 -8.62 -1.57
N GLY A 241 12.95 -9.92 -1.57
CA GLY A 241 12.76 -10.72 -0.37
C GLY A 241 13.97 -10.69 0.56
N ARG A 242 15.18 -10.88 0.01
CA ARG A 242 16.44 -10.79 0.76
C ARG A 242 16.65 -9.42 1.38
N ILE A 243 16.46 -8.33 0.62
CA ILE A 243 16.60 -6.97 1.13
C ILE A 243 15.66 -6.73 2.32
N CYS A 244 14.40 -7.15 2.19
CA CYS A 244 13.39 -6.98 3.24
C CYS A 244 13.72 -7.82 4.48
N ALA A 245 14.17 -9.06 4.29
CA ALA A 245 14.60 -9.95 5.37
C ALA A 245 15.82 -9.40 6.12
N ASP A 246 16.85 -8.94 5.40
CA ASP A 246 18.06 -8.35 5.97
C ASP A 246 17.75 -7.09 6.79
N ALA A 247 16.78 -6.29 6.33
CA ALA A 247 16.31 -5.11 7.05
C ALA A 247 15.33 -5.42 8.20
N GLY A 248 14.78 -6.64 8.25
CA GLY A 248 13.73 -7.02 9.20
C GLY A 248 12.39 -6.30 8.96
N ILE A 249 12.11 -5.89 7.73
CA ILE A 249 10.90 -5.14 7.37
C ILE A 249 9.94 -6.08 6.62
N PRO A 250 8.71 -6.35 7.13
CA PRO A 250 7.72 -7.08 6.37
C PRO A 250 7.35 -6.32 5.10
N TRP A 251 6.90 -7.04 4.07
CA TRP A 251 6.48 -6.43 2.81
C TRP A 251 5.26 -7.11 2.23
N VAL A 252 4.49 -6.34 1.45
CA VAL A 252 3.25 -6.75 0.79
C VAL A 252 3.23 -6.24 -0.64
N LEU A 253 2.44 -6.89 -1.50
CA LEU A 253 2.26 -6.43 -2.87
C LEU A 253 1.05 -5.54 -3.07
N LEU A 254 1.24 -4.48 -3.85
CA LEU A 254 0.16 -3.75 -4.49
C LEU A 254 -0.26 -4.43 -5.79
N SER A 255 -1.56 -4.32 -6.12
CA SER A 255 -2.13 -4.99 -7.29
C SER A 255 -1.83 -4.35 -8.65
N GLY A 256 -1.50 -3.06 -8.68
CA GLY A 256 -1.27 -2.31 -9.93
C GLY A 256 -2.48 -2.20 -10.87
N GLY A 257 -3.64 -2.77 -10.51
CA GLY A 257 -4.80 -2.90 -11.41
C GLY A 257 -4.71 -4.10 -12.36
N ALA A 258 -3.85 -5.09 -12.08
CA ALA A 258 -3.81 -6.33 -12.84
C ALA A 258 -5.11 -7.13 -12.68
N ALA A 259 -5.48 -7.92 -13.69
CA ALA A 259 -6.56 -8.89 -13.57
C ALA A 259 -6.27 -9.89 -12.44
N THR A 260 -7.31 -10.39 -11.77
CA THR A 260 -7.16 -11.17 -10.53
C THR A 260 -6.26 -12.40 -10.71
N GLU A 261 -6.41 -13.15 -11.80
CA GLU A 261 -5.63 -14.38 -12.07
C GLU A 261 -4.15 -14.05 -12.38
N LYS A 262 -3.88 -12.84 -12.85
CA LYS A 262 -2.52 -12.33 -13.03
C LYS A 262 -1.94 -11.91 -11.69
N PHE A 263 -2.71 -11.21 -10.87
CA PHE A 263 -2.27 -10.80 -9.54
C PHE A 263 -2.03 -12.01 -8.61
N GLU A 264 -2.87 -13.03 -8.64
CA GLU A 264 -2.64 -14.32 -7.94
C GLU A 264 -1.29 -14.94 -8.33
N ARG A 265 -0.93 -14.88 -9.62
CA ARG A 265 0.39 -15.36 -10.09
C ARG A 265 1.53 -14.51 -9.54
N VAL A 266 1.39 -13.19 -9.54
CA VAL A 266 2.40 -12.29 -8.93
C VAL A 266 2.57 -12.59 -7.43
N LEU A 267 1.46 -12.75 -6.71
CA LEU A 267 1.46 -13.10 -5.28
C LEU A 267 2.14 -14.44 -5.04
N ASP A 268 1.94 -15.43 -5.90
CA ASP A 268 2.63 -16.71 -5.78
C ASP A 268 4.16 -16.50 -5.71
N TYR A 269 4.75 -15.83 -6.70
CA TYR A 269 6.20 -15.51 -6.70
C TYR A 269 6.63 -14.72 -5.46
N ALA A 270 5.85 -13.72 -5.06
CA ALA A 270 6.17 -12.87 -3.91
C ALA A 270 6.12 -13.63 -2.57
N TYR A 271 5.17 -14.54 -2.39
CA TYR A 271 5.08 -15.37 -1.20
C TYR A 271 6.27 -16.33 -1.09
N ALA A 272 6.71 -16.90 -2.21
CA ALA A 272 7.95 -17.69 -2.25
C ALA A 272 9.19 -16.86 -1.88
N ALA A 273 9.17 -15.54 -2.13
CA ALA A 273 10.21 -14.59 -1.73
C ALA A 273 9.96 -13.94 -0.35
N GLY A 274 8.94 -14.36 0.39
CA GLY A 274 8.72 -13.94 1.78
C GLY A 274 7.75 -12.76 1.99
N ALA A 275 6.97 -12.35 0.99
CA ALA A 275 5.92 -11.34 1.19
C ALA A 275 4.83 -11.83 2.15
N GLY A 276 4.41 -10.99 3.09
CA GLY A 276 3.44 -11.35 4.15
C GLY A 276 1.95 -11.16 3.77
N GLY A 277 1.66 -10.75 2.53
CA GLY A 277 0.29 -10.47 2.09
C GLY A 277 0.19 -9.47 0.93
N PHE A 278 -0.94 -8.76 0.87
CA PHE A 278 -1.27 -7.79 -0.16
C PHE A 278 -1.93 -6.53 0.40
N LEU A 279 -1.78 -5.43 -0.32
CA LEU A 279 -2.55 -4.19 -0.15
C LEU A 279 -3.08 -3.78 -1.52
N ALA A 280 -4.21 -4.38 -1.91
CA ALA A 280 -4.77 -4.35 -3.26
C ALA A 280 -6.02 -3.47 -3.33
N GLY A 281 -6.23 -2.79 -4.45
CA GLY A 281 -7.36 -1.88 -4.62
C GLY A 281 -8.11 -2.21 -5.90
N ARG A 282 -7.69 -1.60 -7.01
CA ARG A 282 -8.37 -1.68 -8.32
C ARG A 282 -8.75 -3.10 -8.77
N THR A 283 -7.90 -4.11 -8.54
CA THR A 283 -8.20 -5.52 -8.86
C THR A 283 -9.44 -6.06 -8.14
N ILE A 284 -9.82 -5.48 -7.00
CA ILE A 284 -10.97 -5.90 -6.18
C ILE A 284 -12.24 -5.16 -6.58
N TRP A 285 -12.16 -3.85 -6.84
CA TRP A 285 -13.36 -3.00 -6.85
C TRP A 285 -13.59 -2.18 -8.12
N LEU A 286 -12.61 -2.10 -9.04
CA LEU A 286 -12.69 -1.16 -10.17
C LEU A 286 -13.85 -1.47 -11.11
N ASP A 287 -14.10 -2.75 -11.38
CA ASP A 287 -15.11 -3.19 -12.34
C ASP A 287 -16.54 -2.93 -11.82
N ALA A 288 -16.78 -3.10 -10.52
CA ALA A 288 -18.05 -2.77 -9.89
C ALA A 288 -18.40 -1.29 -10.05
N ILE A 289 -17.42 -0.39 -9.86
CA ILE A 289 -17.63 1.05 -10.06
C ILE A 289 -17.87 1.37 -11.54
N ARG A 290 -16.99 0.90 -12.42
CA ARG A 290 -17.05 1.21 -13.85
C ARG A 290 -18.34 0.73 -14.52
N SER A 291 -18.84 -0.43 -14.10
CA SER A 291 -19.97 -1.10 -14.77
C SER A 291 -21.33 -0.64 -14.25
N HIS A 292 -21.39 -0.15 -13.00
CA HIS A 292 -22.67 0.04 -12.32
C HIS A 292 -22.91 1.44 -11.74
N PHE A 293 -21.88 2.27 -11.53
CA PHE A 293 -22.11 3.61 -11.03
C PHE A 293 -22.86 4.46 -12.08
N PRO A 294 -23.90 5.25 -11.72
CA PRO A 294 -24.30 5.68 -10.38
C PRO A 294 -25.40 4.84 -9.71
N ASP A 295 -25.76 3.65 -10.21
CA ASP A 295 -26.69 2.75 -9.50
C ASP A 295 -25.99 2.14 -8.28
N THR A 296 -26.17 2.78 -7.13
CA THR A 296 -25.53 2.40 -5.86
C THR A 296 -25.94 1.00 -5.41
N ALA A 297 -27.15 0.54 -5.73
CA ALA A 297 -27.62 -0.79 -5.38
C ALA A 297 -26.94 -1.86 -6.26
N ALA A 298 -26.74 -1.58 -7.55
CA ALA A 298 -25.98 -2.46 -8.44
C ALA A 298 -24.49 -2.49 -8.07
N VAL A 299 -23.88 -1.35 -7.74
CA VAL A 299 -22.50 -1.29 -7.23
C VAL A 299 -22.36 -2.11 -5.95
N ALA A 300 -23.26 -1.94 -4.98
CA ALA A 300 -23.22 -2.71 -3.73
C ALA A 300 -23.32 -4.22 -3.97
N ARG A 301 -24.26 -4.66 -4.84
CA ARG A 301 -24.38 -6.08 -5.20
C ARG A 301 -23.11 -6.63 -5.84
N ALA A 302 -22.55 -5.93 -6.82
CA ALA A 302 -21.31 -6.34 -7.49
C ALA A 302 -20.12 -6.41 -6.51
N LEU A 303 -20.03 -5.48 -5.56
CA LEU A 303 -19.00 -5.53 -4.52
C LEU A 303 -19.18 -6.72 -3.57
N ALA A 304 -20.41 -6.97 -3.12
CA ALA A 304 -20.74 -8.06 -2.19
C ALA A 304 -20.57 -9.45 -2.82
N GLU A 305 -20.73 -9.57 -4.15
CA GLU A 305 -20.56 -10.83 -4.87
C GLU A 305 -19.14 -10.98 -5.42
N GLU A 306 -18.73 -10.10 -6.34
CA GLU A 306 -17.47 -10.22 -7.07
C GLU A 306 -16.30 -9.70 -6.26
N GLY A 307 -16.44 -8.52 -5.65
CA GLY A 307 -15.37 -7.88 -4.87
C GLY A 307 -14.97 -8.72 -3.66
N VAL A 308 -15.95 -9.17 -2.87
CA VAL A 308 -15.73 -10.08 -1.73
C VAL A 308 -15.10 -11.39 -2.19
N ALA A 309 -15.60 -12.00 -3.28
CA ALA A 309 -15.01 -13.23 -3.80
C ALA A 309 -13.53 -13.06 -4.19
N VAL A 310 -13.13 -11.90 -4.72
CA VAL A 310 -11.71 -11.59 -4.98
C VAL A 310 -10.94 -11.48 -3.67
N VAL A 311 -11.42 -10.73 -2.68
CA VAL A 311 -10.74 -10.60 -1.38
C VAL A 311 -10.54 -11.96 -0.70
N GLU A 312 -11.57 -12.82 -0.71
CA GLU A 312 -11.53 -14.15 -0.12
C GLU A 312 -10.56 -15.07 -0.86
N ARG A 313 -10.57 -15.06 -2.20
CA ARG A 313 -9.60 -15.81 -3.03
C ARG A 313 -8.16 -15.41 -2.72
N LEU A 314 -7.88 -14.11 -2.71
CA LEU A 314 -6.53 -13.60 -2.41
C LEU A 314 -6.13 -13.97 -0.98
N SER A 315 -7.04 -13.82 -0.01
CA SER A 315 -6.79 -14.17 1.40
C SER A 315 -6.55 -15.66 1.61
N ALA A 316 -7.29 -16.52 0.91
CA ALA A 316 -7.08 -17.97 0.95
C ALA A 316 -5.71 -18.35 0.36
N LEU A 317 -5.32 -17.71 -0.76
CA LEU A 317 -3.98 -17.88 -1.33
C LEU A 317 -2.89 -17.41 -0.35
N THR A 318 -3.09 -16.26 0.31
CA THR A 318 -2.17 -15.74 1.33
C THR A 318 -2.01 -16.74 2.48
N ALA A 319 -3.12 -17.21 3.06
CA ALA A 319 -3.09 -18.17 4.16
C ALA A 319 -2.41 -19.50 3.79
N ALA A 320 -2.53 -19.93 2.52
CA ALA A 320 -1.94 -21.16 2.05
C ALA A 320 -0.43 -21.07 1.76
N LYS A 321 0.11 -19.87 1.46
CA LYS A 321 1.44 -19.74 0.86
C LYS A 321 2.35 -18.67 1.46
N ALA A 322 1.80 -17.61 2.05
CA ALA A 322 2.60 -16.51 2.58
C ALA A 322 3.21 -16.91 3.94
N PRO A 323 4.43 -16.45 4.28
CA PRO A 323 4.89 -16.48 5.65
C PRO A 323 3.96 -15.68 6.56
N ARG A 324 3.81 -16.18 7.79
CA ARG A 324 3.10 -15.48 8.86
C ARG A 324 4.00 -14.41 9.46
N TRP A 325 3.52 -13.18 9.54
CA TRP A 325 4.13 -12.16 10.38
C TRP A 325 3.78 -12.39 11.85
N THR A 326 4.77 -12.30 12.73
CA THR A 326 4.59 -12.41 14.17
C THR A 326 5.12 -11.13 14.81
N PRO A 327 4.35 -10.47 15.69
CA PRO A 327 4.84 -9.31 16.43
C PRO A 327 6.13 -9.69 17.17
N PRO A 328 7.22 -8.91 17.05
CA PRO A 328 8.41 -9.18 17.84
C PRO A 328 8.04 -9.08 19.33
N ALA A 329 8.59 -10.00 20.14
CA ALA A 329 8.44 -9.91 21.58
C ALA A 329 9.03 -8.57 22.05
N PRO A 330 8.28 -7.77 22.81
CA PRO A 330 8.84 -6.54 23.34
C PRO A 330 10.01 -6.87 24.28
N ALA A 331 11.17 -6.27 24.04
CA ALA A 331 12.34 -6.44 24.91
C ALA A 331 12.19 -5.54 26.13
N PHE A 332 11.49 -6.04 27.14
CA PHE A 332 11.39 -5.41 28.45
C PHE A 332 12.53 -5.89 29.36
N GLN A 333 13.78 -5.62 28.96
CA GLN A 333 14.95 -6.17 29.65
C GLN A 333 15.18 -5.58 31.06
N GLU A 334 14.55 -4.45 31.39
CA GLU A 334 14.81 -3.69 32.63
C GLU A 334 13.54 -3.45 33.47
N ILE A 335 12.48 -4.26 33.32
CA ILE A 335 11.29 -4.14 34.17
C ILE A 335 11.46 -5.03 35.41
N HIS A 336 11.76 -4.40 36.56
CA HIS A 336 11.89 -5.10 37.84
C HIS A 336 10.88 -4.62 38.88
N ASN A 337 10.40 -3.38 38.73
CA ASN A 337 9.49 -2.70 39.66
C ASN A 337 8.38 -1.95 38.91
N GLU A 338 7.33 -1.60 39.65
CA GLU A 338 6.31 -0.68 39.17
C GLU A 338 6.93 0.65 38.72
N GLY A 339 6.55 1.11 37.53
CA GLY A 339 7.04 2.35 36.94
C GLY A 339 8.29 2.23 36.07
N ASP A 340 9.01 1.10 36.09
CA ASP A 340 10.19 0.90 35.22
C ASP A 340 9.82 1.00 33.74
N PHE A 341 8.72 0.36 33.35
CA PHE A 341 8.17 0.47 32.00
C PHE A 341 7.83 1.92 31.61
N ALA A 342 7.18 2.65 32.50
CA ALA A 342 6.78 4.04 32.23
C ALA A 342 8.00 4.93 32.00
N LYS A 343 9.06 4.73 32.80
CA LYS A 343 10.34 5.45 32.64
C LYS A 343 11.07 5.06 31.35
N SER A 344 11.11 3.77 31.02
CA SER A 344 11.81 3.29 29.82
C SER A 344 11.09 3.66 28.53
N TYR A 345 9.76 3.75 28.55
CA TYR A 345 8.95 4.04 27.36
C TYR A 345 8.87 5.53 27.02
N ALA A 346 8.92 6.43 28.02
CA ALA A 346 8.87 7.89 27.80
C ALA A 346 10.13 8.47 27.10
N ALA A 347 11.16 7.67 26.88
CA ALA A 347 12.45 8.08 26.32
C ALA A 347 12.72 7.60 24.88
N ALA A 348 11.77 6.91 24.24
CA ALA A 348 11.92 6.28 22.92
C ALA A 348 11.36 7.10 21.74
#